data_AF-A0A7C6PJV6-F1
#
_entry.id   AF-A0A7C6PJV6-F1
#
_cell.length_a   1.000
_cell.length_b   1.000
_cell.length_c   1.000
_cell.angle_alpha   90.00
_cell.angle_beta   90.00
_cell.angle_gamma   90.00
#
_symmetry.space_group_name_H-M   'P 1'
#
loop_
_entity.id
_entity.type
_entity.pdbx_description
1 polymer ?
#
loop_
_entity_poly.entity_id
_entity_poly.type
_entity_poly.pdbx_seq_one_letter_code
_entity_poly.pdbx_strand_id
1 'polypeptide(L)' 'MQKIVPIKCPKCNNKDSFYRYGKDKDGYQKYLCRKCNH' A
#
# COMPACT_ATOMS: atom_id res chain seq x y z
N MET A 1 -17.15 -10.00 -8.05
CA MET A 1 -16.23 -9.94 -6.88
C MET A 1 -14.97 -9.19 -7.30
N GLN A 2 -14.76 -7.98 -6.79
CA GLN A 2 -13.49 -7.27 -7.04
C GLN A 2 -12.38 -8.05 -6.33
N LYS A 3 -11.36 -8.48 -7.07
CA LYS A 3 -10.15 -9.06 -6.51
C LYS A 3 -9.43 -7.94 -5.76
N ILE A 4 -9.75 -7.77 -4.48
CA ILE A 4 -8.99 -6.90 -3.59
C ILE A 4 -7.63 -7.58 -3.46
N VAL A 5 -6.67 -7.16 -4.28
CA VAL A 5 -5.30 -7.65 -4.17
C VAL A 5 -4.80 -7.15 -2.82
N PRO A 6 -4.51 -8.05 -1.86
CA PRO A 6 -4.03 -7.64 -0.56
C PRO A 6 -2.65 -7.01 -0.75
N ILE A 7 -2.56 -5.71 -0.50
CA ILE A 7 -1.30 -4.99 -0.53
C ILE A 7 -0.47 -5.51 0.65
N LYS A 8 0.73 -6.03 0.35
CA LYS A 8 1.67 -6.47 1.37
C LYS A 8 2.93 -5.64 1.28
N CYS A 9 3.46 -5.25 2.43
CA CYS A 9 4.69 -4.50 2.47
C CYS A 9 5.83 -5.48 2.18
N PRO A 10 6.66 -5.25 1.16
CA PRO A 10 7.76 -6.16 0.84
C PRO A 10 8.80 -6.24 1.97
N LYS A 11 8.86 -5.22 2.83
CA LYS A 11 9.87 -5.11 3.89
C LYS A 11 9.45 -5.79 5.20
N CYS A 12 8.22 -5.58 5.65
CA CYS A 12 7.74 -6.11 6.94
C CYS A 12 6.63 -7.17 6.80
N ASN A 13 6.29 -7.55 5.57
CA ASN A 13 5.21 -8.48 5.23
C ASN A 13 3.84 -8.12 5.85
N ASN A 14 3.68 -6.85 6.25
CA ASN A 14 2.46 -6.36 6.86
C ASN A 14 1.34 -6.29 5.83
N LYS A 15 0.11 -6.57 6.28
CA LYS A 15 -1.09 -6.62 5.42
C LYS A 15 -2.13 -5.54 5.77
N ASP A 16 -2.04 -4.92 6.96
CA ASP A 16 -3.16 -4.18 7.55
C ASP A 16 -2.83 -2.73 7.96
N SER A 17 -1.67 -2.19 7.57
CA SER A 17 -1.28 -0.82 7.99
C SER A 17 -0.68 -0.04 6.84
N PHE A 18 -1.52 0.29 5.87
CA PHE A 18 -1.17 1.13 4.73
C PHE A 18 -1.91 2.45 4.78
N TYR A 19 -1.16 3.54 4.66
CA TYR A 19 -1.69 4.89 4.53
C TYR A 19 -1.68 5.29 3.06
N ARG A 20 -2.85 5.61 2.52
CA ARG A 20 -2.97 6.20 1.18
C ARG A 20 -2.63 7.67 1.25
N TYR A 21 -1.60 8.10 0.53
CA TYR A 21 -1.11 9.49 0.56
C TYR A 21 -1.17 10.21 -0.78
N GLY A 22 -1.61 9.55 -1.85
CA GLY A 22 -1.79 10.19 -3.15
C GLY A 22 -1.72 9.21 -4.31
N LYS A 23 -1.69 9.74 -5.52
CA LYS A 23 -1.48 8.99 -6.76
C LYS A 23 -0.18 9.44 -7.42
N ASP A 24 0.49 8.54 -8.14
CA ASP A 24 1.61 8.88 -9.02
C ASP A 24 1.14 9.65 -10.25
N LYS A 25 2.10 10.19 -11.02
CA LYS A 25 1.81 10.93 -12.27
C LYS A 25 1.00 10.10 -13.26
N ASP A 26 1.23 8.79 -13.26
CA ASP A 26 0.53 7.80 -14.09
C ASP A 26 -0.83 7.34 -13.48
N GLY A 27 -1.26 7.94 -12.36
CA GLY A 27 -2.55 7.65 -11.72
C GLY A 27 -2.56 6.45 -10.78
N TYR A 28 -1.42 5.77 -10.58
CA TYR A 28 -1.33 4.66 -9.63
C TYR A 28 -1.45 5.14 -8.18
N GLN A 29 -2.30 4.48 -7.40
CA GLN A 29 -2.46 4.79 -5.99
C GLN A 29 -1.20 4.45 -5.20
N LYS A 30 -0.62 5.45 -4.52
CA LYS A 30 0.50 5.26 -3.60
C LYS A 30 -0.01 4.87 -2.21
N TYR A 31 0.72 3.94 -1.61
CA TYR A 31 0.49 3.46 -0.25
C TYR A 31 1.80 3.52 0.51
N LEU A 32 1.76 4.00 1.75
CA LEU A 32 2.87 4.01 2.69
C LEU A 32 2.58 3.00 3.79
N CYS A 33 3.47 2.05 4.03
CA CYS A 33 3.37 1.13 5.14
C CYS A 33 3.67 1.86 6.45
N ARG A 34 2.67 2.03 7.32
CA ARG A 34 2.82 2.69 8.64
C ARG A 34 3.61 1.87 9.66
N LYS A 35 3.81 0.56 9.42
CA LYS A 35 4.58 -0.33 10.30
C LYS A 35 6.09 -0.11 10.18
N CYS A 36 6.57 0.20 8.98
CA CYS A 36 8.00 0.37 8.70
C CYS A 36 8.34 1.69 7.99
N ASN A 37 7.35 2.57 7.83
CA ASN A 37 7.41 3.82 7.08
C ASN A 37 8.04 3.66 5.69
N HIS A 38 7.69 2.58 4.98
CA HIS A 38 8.15 2.29 3.62
C HIS A 38 7.05 2.57 2.60
#